data_AF-A0AAE1AU54-F1
#
_entry.id   AF-A0AAE1AU54-F1
#
_cell.length_a   1.000
_cell.length_b   1.000
_cell.length_c   1.000
_cell.angle_alpha   90.00
_cell.angle_beta   90.00
_cell.angle_gamma   90.00
#
_symmetry.space_group_name_H-M   'P 1'
#
loop_
_entity.id
_entity.type
_entity.pdbx_description
1 polymer ?
#
loop_
_entity_poly.entity_id
_entity_poly.type
_entity_poly.pdbx_seq_one_letter_code
_entity_poly.pdbx_strand_id
1 'polypeptide(L)'
;MVNLNVGVLGMENLNAGMLGMENLNAGVLGMENPNAGVLEMVNLKAGVLGIKRIIAGVLGMVNLHDGVLGMENLNTGVLGMVNLYGGVLGTENLNAGVLGMVNLNGGVLGMENLNTGVLGI
;
A
#
# COMPACT_ATOMS: atom_id res chain seq x y z
N MET A 1 13.23 -14.57 -6.38
CA MET A 1 13.03 -13.67 -5.22
C MET A 1 14.34 -12.99 -4.90
N VAL A 2 14.36 -11.65 -4.95
CA VAL A 2 15.49 -10.86 -4.46
C VAL A 2 15.07 -10.32 -3.11
N ASN A 3 15.73 -10.74 -2.04
CA ASN A 3 15.59 -10.08 -0.74
C ASN A 3 16.38 -8.78 -0.81
N LEU A 4 15.69 -7.64 -0.94
CA LEU A 4 16.33 -6.34 -0.98
C LEU A 4 16.35 -5.75 0.43
N ASN A 5 17.53 -5.43 0.95
CA ASN A 5 17.71 -4.75 2.23
C ASN A 5 18.47 -3.45 2.00
N VAL A 6 17.81 -2.32 2.25
CA VAL A 6 18.31 -0.99 1.91
C VAL A 6 17.92 0.03 2.97
N GLY A 7 18.70 1.10 3.11
CA GLY A 7 18.31 2.19 4.02
C GLY A 7 17.06 2.93 3.53
N VAL A 8 17.09 3.35 2.27
CA VAL A 8 16.01 4.09 1.61
C VAL A 8 15.80 3.52 0.20
N LEU A 9 14.55 3.32 -0.19
CA LEU A 9 14.17 3.01 -1.56
C LEU A 9 13.02 3.89 -2.00
N GLY A 10 13.16 4.52 -3.17
CA GLY A 10 12.12 5.27 -3.84
C GLY A 10 11.84 4.69 -5.22
N MET A 11 10.57 4.64 -5.60
CA MET A 11 10.13 4.30 -6.95
C MET A 11 9.15 5.35 -7.43
N GLU A 12 9.33 5.83 -8.65
CA GLU A 12 8.55 6.93 -9.19
C GLU A 12 8.15 6.64 -10.64
N ASN A 13 6.96 7.10 -11.03
CA ASN A 13 6.50 7.14 -12.43
C ASN A 13 6.55 5.77 -13.13
N LEU A 14 6.19 4.71 -12.41
CA LEU A 14 6.13 3.36 -12.96
C LEU A 14 4.85 3.15 -13.78
N ASN A 15 4.97 2.58 -14.97
CA ASN A 15 3.83 2.18 -15.79
C ASN A 15 4.03 0.76 -16.31
N ALA A 16 3.13 -0.16 -15.94
CA ALA A 16 3.14 -1.53 -16.43
C ALA A 16 1.76 -2.18 -16.35
N GLY A 17 1.53 -3.25 -17.11
CA GLY A 17 0.33 -4.07 -16.91
C GLY A 17 0.27 -4.69 -15.51
N MET A 18 1.44 -5.05 -14.97
CA MET A 18 1.60 -5.65 -13.65
C MET A 18 2.88 -5.12 -12.99
N LEU A 19 2.76 -4.66 -11.75
CA LEU A 19 3.87 -4.25 -10.89
C LEU A 19 3.80 -5.08 -9.60
N GLY A 20 4.95 -5.59 -9.16
CA GLY A 20 5.05 -6.42 -7.96
C GLY A 20 6.27 -6.06 -7.14
N MET A 21 6.10 -5.99 -5.82
CA MET A 21 7.19 -5.88 -4.86
C MET A 21 7.08 -7.00 -3.85
N GLU A 22 8.18 -7.70 -3.64
CA GLU A 22 8.19 -8.88 -2.79
C GLU A 22 9.46 -8.93 -1.93
N ASN A 23 9.30 -9.29 -0.65
CA ASN A 23 10.40 -9.58 0.29
C ASN A 23 11.41 -8.44 0.43
N LEU A 24 10.90 -7.26 0.74
CA LEU A 24 11.70 -6.04 0.87
C LEU A 24 11.84 -5.64 2.34
N ASN A 25 13.03 -5.23 2.73
CA ASN A 25 13.28 -4.58 4.01
C ASN A 25 13.91 -3.20 3.76
N ALA A 26 13.29 -2.14 4.27
CA ALA A 26 13.82 -0.79 4.16
C ALA A 26 13.71 -0.01 5.47
N GLY A 27 14.59 0.97 5.67
CA GLY A 27 14.33 2.01 6.68
C GLY A 27 13.16 2.89 6.24
N VAL A 28 13.21 3.37 4.99
CA VAL A 28 12.17 4.16 4.34
C VAL A 28 11.88 3.61 2.95
N LEU A 29 10.60 3.37 2.66
CA LEU A 29 10.12 2.95 1.35
C LEU A 29 9.11 3.97 0.83
N GLY A 30 9.36 4.49 -0.36
CA GLY A 30 8.50 5.45 -1.05
C GLY A 30 8.07 4.94 -2.42
N MET A 31 6.79 5.10 -2.75
CA MET A 31 6.26 4.89 -4.09
C MET A 31 5.37 6.04 -4.52
N GLU A 32 5.67 6.64 -5.67
CA GLU A 32 4.91 7.78 -6.21
C GLU A 32 4.52 7.56 -7.67
N ASN A 33 3.27 7.90 -8.01
CA ASN A 33 2.72 7.82 -9.37
C ASN A 33 2.82 6.44 -10.05
N PRO A 34 2.58 5.30 -9.38
CA PRO A 34 2.45 4.04 -10.10
C PRO A 34 1.12 4.00 -10.86
N ASN A 35 1.18 3.59 -12.11
CA ASN A 35 0.03 3.28 -12.94
C ASN A 35 0.13 1.81 -13.38
N ALA A 36 -0.80 0.98 -12.91
CA ALA A 36 -0.79 -0.43 -13.28
C ALA A 36 -2.17 -1.06 -13.45
N GLY A 37 -2.26 -2.13 -14.25
CA GLY A 37 -3.44 -2.99 -14.22
C GLY A 37 -3.57 -3.69 -12.86
N VAL A 38 -2.46 -4.27 -12.40
CA VAL A 38 -2.32 -4.92 -11.09
C VAL A 38 -1.06 -4.41 -10.40
N LEU A 39 -1.21 -3.99 -9.15
CA LEU A 39 -0.09 -3.63 -8.27
C LEU A 39 -0.17 -4.47 -6.99
N GLU A 40 0.85 -5.28 -6.73
CA GLU A 40 0.94 -6.14 -5.57
C GLU A 40 2.17 -5.84 -4.71
N MET A 41 1.96 -5.80 -3.40
CA MET A 41 2.99 -5.58 -2.40
C MET A 41 2.91 -6.68 -1.36
N VAL A 42 3.96 -7.49 -1.27
CA VAL A 42 3.95 -8.72 -0.47
C VAL A 42 5.21 -8.81 0.39
N ASN A 43 5.04 -9.11 1.68
CA ASN A 43 6.13 -9.31 2.63
C ASN A 43 7.10 -8.11 2.68
N LEU A 44 6.57 -6.91 2.87
CA LEU A 44 7.37 -5.70 3.02
C LEU A 44 7.57 -5.38 4.51
N LYS A 45 8.76 -4.92 4.86
CA LYS A 45 9.04 -4.35 6.17
C LYS A 45 9.68 -2.98 6.01
N ALA A 46 9.09 -1.95 6.63
CA ALA A 46 9.63 -0.61 6.60
C ALA A 46 9.67 0.05 7.98
N GLY A 47 10.61 0.97 8.22
CA GLY A 47 10.41 1.95 9.30
C GLY A 47 9.26 2.89 8.94
N VAL A 48 9.28 3.40 7.72
CA VAL A 48 8.24 4.26 7.13
C VAL A 48 7.93 3.79 5.71
N LEU A 49 6.64 3.56 5.42
CA LEU A 49 6.13 3.29 4.08
C LEU A 49 5.20 4.42 3.65
N GLY A 50 5.58 5.13 2.59
CA GLY A 50 4.81 6.21 1.97
C GLY A 50 4.40 5.85 0.55
N ILE A 51 3.11 5.91 0.26
CA ILE A 51 2.54 5.59 -1.04
C ILE A 51 1.64 6.73 -1.49
N LYS A 52 1.90 7.26 -2.69
CA LYS A 52 1.18 8.43 -3.20
C LYS A 52 0.73 8.24 -4.65
N ARG A 53 -0.48 8.74 -4.93
CA ARG A 53 -1.00 8.95 -6.28
C ARG A 53 -1.04 7.65 -7.09
N ILE A 54 -1.61 6.60 -6.49
CA ILE A 54 -1.79 5.31 -7.18
C ILE A 54 -2.98 5.38 -8.13
N ILE A 55 -2.78 4.87 -9.34
CA ILE A 55 -3.86 4.46 -10.23
C ILE A 55 -3.70 2.97 -10.52
N ALA A 56 -4.64 2.14 -10.08
CA ALA A 56 -4.59 0.71 -10.34
C ALA A 56 -5.95 0.09 -10.67
N GLY A 57 -5.98 -0.95 -11.51
CA GLY A 57 -7.16 -1.80 -11.61
C GLY A 57 -7.39 -2.58 -10.31
N VAL A 58 -6.32 -3.23 -9.84
CA VAL A 58 -6.26 -3.97 -8.58
C VAL A 58 -5.02 -3.54 -7.79
N LEU A 59 -5.22 -3.21 -6.52
CA LEU A 59 -4.14 -2.98 -5.55
C LEU A 59 -4.25 -3.99 -4.41
N GLY A 60 -3.20 -4.80 -4.24
CA GLY A 60 -3.08 -5.79 -3.18
C GLY A 60 -1.92 -5.48 -2.25
N MET A 61 -2.17 -5.48 -0.94
CA MET A 61 -1.16 -5.38 0.11
C MET A 61 -1.29 -6.55 1.06
N VAL A 62 -0.21 -7.33 1.20
CA VAL A 62 -0.20 -8.56 2.00
C VAL A 62 1.05 -8.62 2.88
N ASN A 63 0.86 -8.83 4.18
CA ASN A 63 1.93 -9.01 5.16
C ASN A 63 2.90 -7.81 5.22
N LEU A 64 2.37 -6.60 5.42
CA LEU A 64 3.18 -5.39 5.61
C LEU A 64 3.48 -5.20 7.10
N HIS A 65 4.73 -4.90 7.44
CA HIS A 65 5.18 -4.62 8.81
C HIS A 65 5.95 -3.31 8.87
N ASP A 66 5.26 -2.25 9.30
CA ASP A 66 5.77 -0.90 9.20
C ASP A 66 5.75 -0.16 10.55
N GLY A 67 6.67 0.77 10.78
CA GLY A 67 6.52 1.71 11.89
C GLY A 67 5.36 2.68 11.62
N VAL A 68 5.34 3.24 10.41
CA VAL A 68 4.32 4.17 9.91
C VAL A 68 3.98 3.82 8.46
N LEU A 69 2.69 3.64 8.17
CA LEU A 69 2.15 3.53 6.81
C LEU A 69 1.31 4.77 6.50
N GLY A 70 1.65 5.48 5.42
CA GLY A 70 0.88 6.60 4.88
C GLY A 70 0.52 6.36 3.43
N MET A 71 -0.78 6.44 3.12
CA MET A 71 -1.33 6.29 1.78
C MET A 71 -2.13 7.53 1.39
N GLU A 72 -1.85 8.10 0.23
CA GLU A 72 -2.49 9.35 -0.22
C GLU A 72 -2.90 9.27 -1.69
N ASN A 73 -4.14 9.68 -2.00
CA ASN A 73 -4.69 9.76 -3.35
C ASN A 73 -4.65 8.41 -4.08
N LEU A 74 -5.45 7.46 -3.61
CA LEU A 74 -5.55 6.12 -4.19
C LEU A 74 -6.81 6.04 -5.06
N ASN A 75 -6.64 5.71 -6.34
CA ASN A 75 -7.75 5.41 -7.24
C ASN A 75 -7.62 3.98 -7.74
N THR A 76 -8.55 3.12 -7.29
CA THR A 76 -8.49 1.69 -7.59
C THR A 76 -9.86 1.11 -7.96
N GLY A 77 -9.87 0.09 -8.82
CA GLY A 77 -11.07 -0.74 -9.00
C GLY A 77 -11.31 -1.60 -7.75
N VAL A 78 -10.26 -2.30 -7.31
CA VAL A 78 -10.27 -3.15 -6.12
C VAL A 78 -9.06 -2.85 -5.25
N LEU A 79 -9.28 -2.65 -3.97
CA LEU A 79 -8.25 -2.55 -2.95
C LEU A 79 -8.41 -3.66 -1.92
N GLY A 80 -7.40 -4.52 -1.81
CA GLY A 80 -7.29 -5.57 -0.80
C GLY A 80 -6.10 -5.31 0.14
N MET A 81 -6.38 -5.29 1.44
CA MET A 81 -5.38 -5.19 2.50
C MET A 81 -5.50 -6.38 3.44
N VAL A 82 -4.43 -7.14 3.59
CA VAL A 82 -4.40 -8.34 4.43
C VAL A 82 -3.14 -8.32 5.29
N ASN A 83 -3.31 -8.50 6.61
CA ASN A 83 -2.21 -8.62 7.57
C ASN A 83 -1.27 -7.39 7.54
N LEU A 84 -1.82 -6.21 7.83
CA LEU A 84 -1.03 -4.98 7.97
C LEU A 84 -0.74 -4.76 9.46
N TYR A 85 0.53 -4.65 9.80
CA TYR A 85 1.00 -4.42 11.16
C TYR A 85 1.79 -3.12 11.20
N GLY A 86 1.39 -2.17 12.05
CA GLY A 86 2.24 -1.01 12.26
C GLY A 86 1.87 -0.09 13.41
N GLY A 87 2.75 0.83 13.76
CA GLY A 87 2.49 1.80 14.83
C GLY A 87 1.36 2.76 14.46
N VAL A 88 1.44 3.32 13.25
CA VAL A 88 0.48 4.28 12.71
C VAL A 88 0.11 3.88 11.28
N LEU A 89 -1.18 3.79 10.99
CA LEU A 89 -1.73 3.53 9.65
C LEU A 89 -2.64 4.69 9.25
N GLY A 90 -2.32 5.37 8.16
CA GLY A 90 -3.06 6.53 7.64
C GLY A 90 -3.42 6.35 6.17
N THR A 91 -4.66 6.68 5.82
CA THR A 91 -5.10 6.77 4.41
C THR A 91 -5.91 8.04 4.18
N GLU A 92 -5.55 8.78 3.14
CA GLU A 92 -6.23 10.00 2.72
C GLU A 92 -6.64 9.89 1.24
N ASN A 93 -7.87 10.31 0.93
CA ASN A 93 -8.40 10.39 -0.44
C ASN A 93 -8.36 9.03 -1.16
N LEU A 94 -9.09 8.05 -0.62
CA LEU A 94 -9.23 6.73 -1.20
C LEU A 94 -10.54 6.63 -1.99
N ASN A 95 -10.42 6.34 -3.29
CA ASN A 95 -11.53 5.96 -4.16
C ASN A 95 -11.32 4.50 -4.61
N ALA A 96 -12.20 3.61 -4.18
CA ALA A 96 -12.15 2.19 -4.52
C ALA A 96 -13.52 1.65 -4.92
N GLY A 97 -13.64 0.93 -6.04
CA GLY A 97 -14.88 0.22 -6.35
C GLY A 97 -15.24 -0.79 -5.26
N VAL A 98 -14.24 -1.57 -4.84
CA VAL A 98 -14.32 -2.53 -3.73
C VAL A 98 -13.15 -2.32 -2.79
N LEU A 99 -13.42 -2.23 -1.49
CA LEU A 99 -12.44 -2.21 -0.42
C LEU A 99 -12.60 -3.44 0.47
N GLY A 100 -11.54 -4.24 0.58
CA GLY A 100 -11.43 -5.37 1.51
C GLY A 100 -10.27 -5.18 2.47
N MET A 101 -10.55 -5.28 3.76
CA MET A 101 -9.55 -5.17 4.84
C MET A 101 -9.66 -6.40 5.74
N VAL A 102 -8.52 -7.03 6.06
CA VAL A 102 -8.47 -8.18 6.96
C VAL A 102 -7.21 -8.10 7.83
N ASN A 103 -7.35 -8.33 9.14
CA ASN A 103 -6.25 -8.37 10.11
C ASN A 103 -5.37 -7.11 10.08
N LEU A 104 -5.98 -5.95 10.34
CA LEU A 104 -5.26 -4.69 10.53
C LEU A 104 -4.91 -4.53 12.00
N ASN A 105 -3.63 -4.43 12.29
CA ASN A 105 -3.12 -4.26 13.65
C ASN A 105 -2.27 -3.00 13.70
N GLY A 106 -2.80 -1.95 14.32
CA GLY A 106 -1.97 -0.80 14.61
C GLY A 106 -2.37 -0.03 15.86
N GLY A 107 -1.43 0.75 16.37
CA GLY A 107 -1.65 1.59 17.55
C GLY A 107 -2.56 2.78 17.25
N VAL A 108 -2.45 3.33 16.03
CA VAL A 108 -3.30 4.42 15.52
C VAL A 108 -3.74 4.08 14.09
N LEU A 109 -5.04 4.22 13.83
CA LEU A 109 -5.64 4.08 12.50
C LEU A 109 -6.42 5.35 12.15
N GLY A 110 -6.14 5.92 10.98
CA GLY A 110 -6.84 7.08 10.44
C GLY A 110 -7.21 6.87 8.98
N MET A 111 -8.47 7.15 8.63
CA MET A 111 -8.94 7.16 7.24
C MET A 111 -9.77 8.43 7.01
N GLU A 112 -9.40 9.19 5.98
CA GLU A 112 -10.08 10.42 5.58
C GLU A 112 -10.45 10.36 4.09
N ASN A 113 -11.63 10.93 3.75
CA ASN A 113 -12.15 10.99 2.38
C ASN A 113 -12.19 9.61 1.70
N LEU A 114 -12.88 8.68 2.36
CA LEU A 114 -13.11 7.33 1.86
C LEU A 114 -14.37 7.28 0.98
N ASN A 115 -14.19 6.92 -0.28
CA ASN A 115 -15.27 6.63 -1.22
C ASN A 115 -15.14 5.19 -1.71
N THR A 116 -16.09 4.35 -1.32
CA THR A 116 -16.14 2.98 -1.82
C THR A 116 -17.56 2.49 -2.11
N GLY A 117 -17.69 1.68 -3.16
CA GLY A 117 -18.96 1.05 -3.53
C GLY A 117 -19.29 -0.15 -2.65
N VAL A 118 -18.28 -0.97 -2.34
CA VAL A 118 -18.41 -2.16 -1.48
C VAL A 118 -17.32 -2.14 -0.43
N LEU A 119 -17.72 -2.25 0.84
CA LEU A 119 -16.82 -2.31 1.98
C LEU A 119 -16.89 -3.67 2.67
N GLY A 120 -15.77 -4.37 2.74
CA GLY A 120 -15.53 -5.56 3.56
C GLY A 120 -14.42 -5.29 4.57
N ILE A 121 -14.69 -5.57 5.85
CA ILE A 121 -13.78 -5.39 7.00
C ILE A 121 -13.73 -6.69 7.79
#